data_AF-R8CI85-F1
#
_entry.id   AF-R8CI85-F1
#
_cell.length_a   1.000
_cell.length_b   1.000
_cell.length_c   1.000
_cell.angle_alpha   90.00
_cell.angle_beta   90.00
_cell.angle_gamma   90.00
#
_symmetry.space_group_name_H-M   'P 1'
#
loop_
_entity.id
_entity.type
_entity.pdbx_description
1 polymer ?
#
loop_
_entity_poly.entity_id
_entity_poly.type
_entity_poly.pdbx_seq_one_letter_code
_entity_poly.pdbx_strand_id
1 'polypeptide(L)'
;MGVDYLCCNKCEDTFADCGYYVGCPCGNDWCSDKCAKAEGFREEIDEETQETIDDSGTCNFCRNDDFPDWELFKFTQGLLGKSREELVELYKENKGNVKTATISKGEYEGLLESQHFLNCLEAMGVDNWEGYGDACEMSEEEE
;
A
#
# COMPACT_ATOMS: atom_id res chain seq x y z
N MET A 1 12.83 35.22 -23.24
CA MET A 1 12.77 33.77 -22.94
C MET A 1 11.68 33.58 -21.91
N GLY A 2 10.80 32.59 -22.09
CA GLY A 2 9.76 32.25 -21.11
C GLY A 2 10.37 31.52 -19.92
N VAL A 3 9.68 31.55 -18.79
CA VAL A 3 9.95 30.69 -17.63
C VAL A 3 8.88 29.63 -17.62
N ASP A 4 9.27 28.36 -17.64
CA ASP A 4 8.35 27.24 -17.51
C ASP A 4 8.23 26.84 -16.04
N TYR A 5 7.08 26.27 -15.67
CA TYR A 5 6.81 25.83 -14.31
C TYR A 5 6.66 24.31 -14.29
N LEU A 6 7.40 23.69 -13.38
CA LEU A 6 7.42 22.25 -13.13
C LEU A 6 6.68 21.94 -11.83
N CYS A 7 6.24 20.69 -11.67
CA CYS A 7 5.61 20.21 -10.44
C CYS A 7 6.51 19.17 -9.78
N CYS A 8 6.77 19.35 -8.48
CA CYS A 8 7.59 18.41 -7.73
C CYS A 8 6.82 17.11 -7.50
N ASN A 9 7.38 15.97 -7.91
CA ASN A 9 6.71 14.67 -7.72
C ASN A 9 6.49 14.29 -6.25
N LYS A 10 7.33 14.79 -5.34
CA LYS A 10 7.23 14.44 -3.91
C LYS A 10 6.23 15.26 -3.12
N CYS A 11 6.29 16.58 -3.27
CA CYS A 11 5.51 17.52 -2.45
C CYS A 11 4.43 18.26 -3.23
N GLU A 12 4.34 18.02 -4.54
CA GLU A 12 3.35 18.62 -5.45
C GLU A 12 3.46 20.14 -5.60
N ASP A 13 4.49 20.78 -5.00
CA ASP A 13 4.76 22.20 -5.17
C ASP A 13 5.16 22.52 -6.61
N THR A 14 4.66 23.66 -7.10
CA THR A 14 5.03 24.21 -8.41
C THR A 14 6.26 25.12 -8.29
N PHE A 15 7.28 24.92 -9.12
CA PHE A 15 8.52 25.69 -9.11
C PHE A 15 8.97 26.05 -10.53
N ALA A 16 9.81 27.07 -10.65
CA ALA A 16 10.31 27.54 -11.95
C ALA A 16 11.49 26.69 -12.43
N ASP A 17 11.53 26.40 -13.74
CA ASP A 17 12.61 25.68 -14.42
C ASP A 17 13.94 26.46 -14.46
N CYS A 18 13.89 27.77 -14.23
CA CYS A 18 15.06 28.65 -14.20
C CYS A 18 15.72 28.75 -12.81
N GLY A 19 15.22 28.01 -11.81
CA GLY A 19 15.76 27.94 -10.45
C GLY A 19 16.66 26.72 -10.23
N TYR A 20 17.08 26.50 -8.98
CA TYR A 20 17.69 25.23 -8.59
C TYR A 20 16.59 24.16 -8.46
N TYR A 21 16.81 23.01 -9.09
CA TYR A 21 15.97 21.83 -8.99
C TYR A 21 16.80 20.58 -9.26
N VAL A 22 16.25 19.42 -8.92
CA VAL A 22 16.83 18.11 -9.24
C VAL A 22 15.92 17.46 -10.28
N GLY A 23 16.50 16.99 -11.38
CA GLY A 23 15.77 16.34 -12.47
C GLY A 23 16.34 14.97 -12.78
N CYS A 24 15.47 14.01 -13.11
CA CYS A 24 15.84 12.70 -13.63
C CYS A 24 15.61 12.67 -15.14
N PRO A 25 16.46 11.99 -15.94
CA PRO A 25 16.29 11.89 -17.40
C PRO A 25 14.93 11.37 -17.89
N CYS A 26 14.16 10.67 -17.04
CA CYS A 26 12.80 10.23 -17.38
C CYS A 26 11.74 11.34 -17.33
N GLY A 27 12.10 12.57 -16.95
CA GLY A 27 11.18 13.70 -16.78
C GLY A 27 10.55 13.79 -15.39
N ASN A 28 11.14 13.13 -14.38
CA ASN A 28 10.76 13.36 -12.99
C ASN A 28 11.58 14.53 -12.43
N ASP A 29 10.90 15.52 -11.87
CA ASP A 29 11.54 16.71 -11.33
C ASP A 29 11.16 16.94 -9.86
N TRP A 30 12.11 17.47 -9.08
CA TRP A 30 11.96 17.76 -7.66
C TRP A 30 12.48 19.15 -7.33
N CYS A 31 11.75 19.87 -6.47
CA CYS A 31 12.10 21.22 -6.05
C CYS A 31 13.36 21.30 -5.16
N SER A 32 13.88 20.17 -4.67
CA SER A 32 15.08 20.12 -3.82
C SER A 32 15.67 18.70 -3.72
N ASP A 33 16.94 18.61 -3.31
CA ASP A 33 17.60 17.34 -2.96
C ASP A 33 16.82 16.51 -1.94
N LYS A 34 16.18 17.17 -0.98
CA LYS A 34 15.40 16.50 0.06
C LYS A 34 14.22 15.75 -0.56
N CYS A 35 13.52 16.39 -1.50
CA CYS A 35 12.39 15.80 -2.20
C CYS A 35 12.87 14.66 -3.10
N ALA A 36 13.96 14.87 -3.84
CA ALA A 36 14.55 13.85 -4.69
C ALA A 36 14.96 12.60 -3.90
N LYS A 37 15.76 12.77 -2.84
CA LYS A 37 16.21 11.66 -1.97
C LYS A 37 15.06 10.94 -1.28
N ALA A 38 13.99 11.65 -0.90
CA ALA A 38 12.80 11.04 -0.30
C ALA A 38 12.03 10.13 -1.27
N GLU A 39 12.16 10.34 -2.59
CA GLU A 39 11.64 9.44 -3.62
C GLU A 39 12.68 8.46 -4.15
N GLY A 40 13.80 8.35 -3.45
CA GLY A 40 14.87 7.42 -3.80
C GLY A 40 15.70 7.87 -4.98
N PHE A 41 15.76 9.16 -5.32
CA PHE A 41 16.78 9.64 -6.25
C PHE A 41 18.18 9.35 -5.71
N ARG A 42 19.07 8.87 -6.58
CA ARG A 42 20.47 8.56 -6.24
C ARG A 42 21.37 9.10 -7.34
N GLU A 43 22.42 9.79 -6.93
CA GLU A 43 23.53 10.21 -7.77
C GLU A 43 24.44 9.00 -8.03
N GLU A 44 25.00 8.92 -9.23
CA GLU A 44 25.99 7.89 -9.56
C GLU A 44 27.35 8.28 -8.97
N ILE A 45 27.96 7.35 -8.25
CA ILE A 45 29.25 7.54 -7.57
C ILE A 45 30.28 6.62 -8.22
N ASP A 46 31.45 7.16 -8.52
CA ASP A 46 32.60 6.42 -8.99
C ASP A 46 33.11 5.57 -7.82
N GLU A 47 33.08 4.25 -7.99
CA GLU A 47 33.50 3.31 -6.94
C GLU A 47 35.00 3.43 -6.60
N GLU A 48 35.83 3.93 -7.52
CA GLU A 48 37.29 4.04 -7.35
C GLU A 48 37.68 5.34 -6.65
N THR A 49 37.06 6.46 -7.03
CA THR A 49 37.38 7.79 -6.48
C THR A 49 36.47 8.21 -5.33
N GLN A 50 35.34 7.51 -5.13
CA GLN A 50 34.25 7.89 -4.21
C GLN A 50 33.65 9.27 -4.50
N GLU A 51 33.88 9.82 -5.70
CA GLU A 51 33.32 11.08 -6.17
C GLU A 51 32.10 10.80 -7.06
N THR A 52 31.16 11.73 -7.14
CA THR A 52 30.02 11.62 -8.07
C THR A 52 30.53 11.64 -9.51
N ILE A 53 30.15 10.64 -10.32
CA ILE A 53 30.62 10.47 -11.71
C ILE A 53 30.19 11.68 -12.56
N ASP A 54 28.98 12.17 -12.31
CA ASP A 54 28.40 13.35 -12.93
C ASP A 54 27.26 13.94 -12.06
N ASP A 55 26.68 15.06 -12.52
CA ASP A 55 25.45 15.63 -11.95
C ASP A 55 24.19 14.82 -12.35
N SER A 56 24.34 13.61 -12.91
CA SER A 56 23.26 12.77 -13.40
C SER A 56 22.92 11.70 -12.38
N GLY A 57 21.87 11.96 -11.61
CA GLY A 57 21.23 10.93 -10.80
C GLY A 57 20.01 10.34 -11.49
N THR A 58 19.63 9.15 -11.05
CA THR A 58 18.45 8.44 -11.55
C THR A 58 17.39 8.33 -10.46
N CYS A 59 16.14 8.11 -10.83
CA CYS A 59 15.05 7.81 -9.89
C CYS A 59 14.93 6.31 -9.62
N ASN A 60 14.15 5.94 -8.59
CA ASN A 60 13.81 4.55 -8.27
C ASN A 60 13.18 3.80 -9.46
N PHE A 61 12.30 4.45 -10.23
CA PHE A 61 11.66 3.85 -11.39
C PHE A 61 12.66 3.53 -12.52
N CYS A 62 13.58 4.45 -12.85
CA CYS A 62 14.60 4.22 -13.88
C CYS A 62 15.55 3.07 -13.54
N ARG A 63 15.78 2.83 -12.26
CA ARG A 63 16.60 1.72 -11.78
C ARG A 63 15.83 0.42 -11.59
N ASN A 64 14.52 0.42 -11.81
CA ASN A 64 13.62 -0.72 -11.52
C ASN A 64 13.62 -1.12 -10.03
N ASP A 65 13.91 -0.17 -9.13
CA ASP A 65 13.72 -0.37 -7.68
C ASP A 65 12.23 -0.34 -7.32
N ASP A 66 11.43 0.37 -8.12
CA ASP A 66 9.99 0.54 -7.94
C ASP A 66 9.28 0.63 -9.31
N PHE A 67 7.98 0.39 -9.32
CA PHE A 67 7.16 0.33 -10.53
C PHE A 67 5.87 1.13 -10.34
N PRO A 68 5.36 1.79 -11.40
CA PRO A 68 4.16 2.59 -11.29
C PRO A 68 2.90 1.71 -11.07
N ASP A 69 1.92 2.25 -10.36
CA ASP A 69 0.72 1.51 -9.93
C ASP A 69 -0.03 0.82 -11.08
N TRP A 70 -0.05 1.38 -12.28
CA TRP A 70 -0.73 0.77 -13.43
C TRP A 70 -0.03 -0.52 -13.91
N GLU A 71 1.28 -0.63 -13.75
CA GLU A 71 2.05 -1.84 -14.05
C GLU A 71 1.79 -2.90 -12.97
N LEU A 72 1.87 -2.51 -11.69
CA LEU A 72 1.51 -3.35 -10.55
C LEU A 72 0.04 -3.83 -10.64
N PHE A 73 -0.86 -2.96 -11.10
CA PHE A 73 -2.27 -3.30 -11.32
C PHE A 73 -2.45 -4.37 -12.41
N LYS A 74 -1.75 -4.26 -13.55
CA LYS A 74 -1.78 -5.30 -14.58
C LYS A 74 -1.20 -6.63 -14.07
N PHE A 75 -0.10 -6.57 -13.33
CA PHE A 75 0.51 -7.74 -12.73
C PHE A 75 -0.46 -8.45 -11.76
N THR A 76 -1.11 -7.68 -10.87
CA THR A 76 -2.10 -8.21 -9.92
C THR A 76 -3.35 -8.76 -10.60
N GLN A 77 -3.86 -8.13 -11.67
CA GLN A 77 -4.93 -8.68 -12.50
C GLN A 77 -4.57 -10.06 -13.07
N GLY A 78 -3.32 -10.21 -13.53
CA GLY A 78 -2.78 -11.48 -14.00
C GLY A 78 -2.73 -12.55 -12.91
N LEU A 79 -2.28 -12.19 -11.70
CA LEU A 79 -2.22 -13.10 -10.55
C LEU A 79 -3.61 -13.52 -10.05
N LEU A 80 -4.55 -12.57 -9.97
CA LEU A 80 -5.91 -12.82 -9.50
C LEU A 80 -6.78 -13.51 -10.57
N GLY A 81 -6.35 -13.48 -11.84
CA GLY A 81 -7.13 -13.97 -12.96
C GLY A 81 -8.44 -13.21 -13.13
N LYS A 82 -8.48 -11.93 -12.72
CA LYS A 82 -9.69 -11.10 -12.71
C LYS A 82 -9.58 -9.92 -13.65
N SER A 83 -10.66 -9.65 -14.36
CA SER A 83 -10.79 -8.46 -15.18
C SER A 83 -10.92 -7.21 -14.30
N ARG A 84 -10.74 -6.05 -14.93
CA ARG A 84 -10.91 -4.75 -14.26
C ARG A 84 -12.34 -4.60 -13.72
N GLU A 85 -13.32 -5.07 -14.46
CA GLU A 85 -14.75 -4.98 -14.15
C GLU A 85 -15.08 -5.84 -12.92
N GLU A 86 -14.56 -7.06 -12.87
CA GLU A 86 -14.73 -7.96 -11.71
C GLU A 86 -14.13 -7.36 -10.43
N LEU A 87 -12.95 -6.73 -10.52
CA LEU A 87 -12.34 -6.05 -9.39
C LEU A 87 -13.16 -4.85 -8.91
N VAL A 88 -13.83 -4.14 -9.82
CA VAL A 88 -14.72 -3.01 -9.46
C VAL A 88 -15.95 -3.50 -8.72
N GLU A 89 -16.58 -4.59 -9.18
CA GLU A 89 -17.75 -5.14 -8.48
C GLU A 89 -17.36 -5.67 -7.10
N LEU A 90 -16.26 -6.41 -6.98
CA LEU A 90 -15.72 -6.82 -5.68
C LEU A 90 -15.45 -5.62 -4.76
N TYR A 91 -14.88 -4.55 -5.30
CA TYR A 91 -14.65 -3.34 -4.52
C TYR A 91 -15.97 -2.71 -4.06
N LYS A 92 -17.00 -2.59 -4.92
CA LYS A 92 -18.30 -2.04 -4.55
C LYS A 92 -19.02 -2.88 -3.48
N GLU A 93 -18.99 -4.20 -3.63
CA GLU A 93 -19.56 -5.15 -2.67
C GLU A 93 -18.90 -5.01 -1.30
N ASN A 94 -17.58 -4.81 -1.26
CA ASN A 94 -16.83 -4.69 -0.01
C ASN A 94 -16.75 -3.27 0.55
N LYS A 95 -16.92 -2.23 -0.27
CA LYS A 95 -16.84 -0.81 0.13
C LYS A 95 -17.88 -0.45 1.21
N GLY A 96 -19.01 -1.16 1.25
CA GLY A 96 -20.04 -1.00 2.29
C GLY A 96 -19.96 -2.01 3.45
N ASN A 97 -19.19 -3.09 3.31
CA ASN A 97 -19.13 -4.18 4.29
C ASN A 97 -18.02 -4.02 5.34
N VAL A 98 -17.12 -3.05 5.19
CA VAL A 98 -16.16 -2.72 6.25
C VAL A 98 -16.84 -1.86 7.32
N LYS A 99 -17.65 -2.51 8.17
CA LYS A 99 -18.15 -1.90 9.42
C LYS A 99 -17.01 -1.91 10.43
N THR A 100 -16.46 -0.73 10.74
CA THR A 100 -15.42 -0.60 11.76
C THR A 100 -16.06 -0.30 13.12
N ALA A 101 -15.61 -0.99 14.16
CA ALA A 101 -15.95 -0.70 15.55
C ALA A 101 -14.67 -0.34 16.30
N THR A 102 -14.75 0.64 17.21
CA THR A 102 -13.63 1.01 18.07
C THR A 102 -13.80 0.32 19.42
N ILE A 103 -12.84 -0.51 19.79
CA ILE A 103 -12.78 -1.20 21.10
C ILE A 103 -11.41 -0.98 21.73
N SER A 104 -11.30 -1.22 23.04
CA SER A 104 -9.99 -1.17 23.69
C SER A 104 -9.11 -2.34 23.27
N LYS A 105 -7.79 -2.18 23.37
CA LYS A 105 -6.83 -3.24 23.05
C LYS A 105 -7.06 -4.51 23.89
N GLY A 106 -7.40 -4.34 25.17
CA GLY A 106 -7.66 -5.47 26.06
C GLY A 106 -8.92 -6.26 25.67
N GLU A 107 -9.98 -5.57 25.24
CA GLU A 107 -11.19 -6.25 24.73
C GLU A 107 -10.90 -7.00 23.43
N TYR A 108 -10.11 -6.41 22.53
CA TYR A 108 -9.68 -7.09 21.31
C TYR A 108 -8.89 -8.38 21.59
N GLU A 109 -7.93 -8.33 22.52
CA GLU A 109 -7.14 -9.50 22.91
C GLU A 109 -8.02 -10.60 23.54
N GLY A 110 -8.96 -10.22 24.41
CA GLY A 110 -9.90 -11.17 25.02
C GLY A 110 -10.85 -11.84 24.01
N LEU A 111 -11.31 -11.11 22.99
CA LEU A 111 -12.10 -11.68 21.89
C LEU A 111 -11.28 -12.71 21.09
N LEU A 112 -10.01 -12.42 20.86
CA LEU A 112 -9.11 -13.29 20.10
C LEU A 112 -8.80 -14.58 20.87
N GLU A 113 -8.61 -14.49 22.18
CA GLU A 113 -8.47 -15.65 23.08
C GLU A 113 -9.75 -16.50 23.12
N SER A 114 -10.91 -15.86 23.20
CA SER A 114 -12.22 -16.53 23.23
C SER A 114 -12.48 -17.29 21.93
N GLN A 115 -12.21 -16.66 20.78
CA GLN A 115 -12.31 -17.30 19.47
C GLN A 115 -11.40 -18.53 19.36
N HIS A 116 -10.14 -18.40 19.81
CA HIS A 116 -9.19 -19.51 19.79
C HIS A 116 -9.66 -20.68 20.65
N PHE A 117 -10.21 -20.40 21.83
CA PHE A 117 -10.77 -21.43 22.71
C PHE A 117 -11.96 -22.16 22.07
N LEU A 118 -12.91 -21.43 21.47
CA LEU A 118 -14.06 -22.02 20.78
C LEU A 118 -13.63 -22.92 19.61
N ASN A 119 -12.69 -22.45 18.79
CA ASN A 119 -12.14 -23.25 17.69
C ASN A 119 -11.48 -24.55 18.20
N CYS A 120 -10.83 -24.51 19.38
CA CYS A 120 -10.23 -25.70 19.99
C CYS A 120 -11.29 -26.69 20.48
N LEU A 121 -12.42 -26.22 21.02
CA LEU A 121 -13.54 -27.06 21.42
C LEU A 121 -14.17 -27.76 20.20
N GLU A 122 -14.46 -26.99 19.15
CA GLU A 122 -15.02 -27.51 17.90
C GLU A 122 -14.08 -28.56 17.26
N ALA A 123 -12.78 -28.29 17.21
CA ALA A 123 -11.78 -29.23 16.69
C ALA A 123 -11.68 -30.55 17.50
N MET A 124 -12.08 -30.54 18.77
CA MET A 124 -12.14 -31.74 19.62
C MET A 124 -13.49 -32.48 19.49
N GLY A 125 -14.39 -32.03 18.62
CA GLY A 125 -15.71 -32.65 18.41
C GLY A 125 -16.66 -32.39 19.56
N VAL A 126 -16.52 -31.23 20.23
CA VAL A 126 -17.46 -30.74 21.24
C VAL A 126 -18.67 -30.12 20.52
N ASP A 127 -19.37 -30.92 19.72
CA ASP A 127 -20.56 -30.54 18.93
C ASP A 127 -21.86 -31.14 19.49
N ASN A 128 -21.75 -31.98 20.53
CA ASN A 128 -22.82 -32.82 21.06
C ASN A 128 -23.14 -32.56 22.53
N TRP A 129 -22.63 -31.46 23.10
CA TRP A 129 -23.01 -31.06 24.45
C TRP A 129 -24.50 -30.73 24.49
N GLU A 130 -25.17 -31.17 25.56
CA GLU A 130 -26.58 -30.86 25.78
C GLU A 130 -26.77 -29.34 25.77
N GLY A 131 -27.62 -28.84 24.88
CA GLY A 131 -27.85 -27.40 24.69
C GLY A 131 -26.85 -26.67 23.78
N TYR A 132 -25.84 -27.34 23.20
CA TYR A 132 -24.95 -26.69 22.21
C TYR A 132 -25.72 -26.31 20.93
N GLY A 133 -26.54 -27.23 20.42
CA GLY A 133 -27.44 -26.96 19.29
C GLY A 133 -28.40 -25.81 19.60
N ASP A 134 -29.03 -25.83 20.79
CA ASP A 134 -29.92 -24.75 21.23
C ASP A 134 -29.18 -23.40 21.33
N ALA A 135 -27.93 -23.39 21.81
CA ALA A 135 -27.11 -22.18 21.89
C ALA A 135 -26.71 -21.65 20.50
N CYS A 136 -26.42 -22.54 19.55
CA CYS A 136 -26.22 -22.16 18.15
C CYS A 136 -27.49 -21.54 17.55
N GLU A 137 -28.64 -22.19 17.71
CA GLU A 137 -29.93 -21.67 17.23
C GLU A 137 -30.23 -20.28 17.84
N MET A 138 -30.02 -20.11 19.14
CA MET A 138 -30.20 -18.80 19.80
C MET A 138 -29.26 -17.72 19.27
N SER A 139 -28.02 -18.08 18.91
CA SER A 139 -27.06 -17.10 18.36
C SER A 139 -27.42 -16.65 16.94
N GLU A 140 -28.00 -17.54 16.13
CA GLU A 140 -28.43 -17.24 14.75
C GLU A 140 -29.71 -16.38 14.72
N GLU A 141 -30.56 -16.45 15.76
CA GLU A 141 -31.77 -15.63 15.88
C GLU A 141 -31.51 -14.18 16.32
N GLU A 142 -30.33 -13.88 16.90
CA GLU A 142 -29.95 -12.55 17.40
C GLU A 142 -29.22 -11.66 16.35
N GLU A 143 -28.85 -12.21 15.17
CA GLU A 143 -28.25 -11.48 14.03
C GLU A 143 -29.28 -10.82 13.09
#